data_AF-A0A835GCX1-F1
#
_entry.id   AF-A0A835GCX1-F1
#
_cell.length_a   1.000
_cell.length_b   1.000
_cell.length_c   1.000
_cell.angle_alpha   90.00
_cell.angle_beta   90.00
_cell.angle_gamma   90.00
#
_symmetry.space_group_name_H-M   'P 1'
#
loop_
_entity.id
_entity.type
_entity.pdbx_description
1 polymer ?
#
loop_
_entity_poly.entity_id
_entity_poly.type
_entity_poly.pdbx_seq_one_letter_code
_entity_poly.pdbx_strand_id
1 'polypeptide(L)'
;MSLVEITEHDEVIYTILDKPPPEPPKTPRYESKLEKELREAKRPELRRTFGYAETPLKPPTEFLKKGEGIGQPVKKTDHKCFVSGNLPPVPKRPPPTKKQDKPAVNFKVINIKKAIKTKGKPVEPRLVDTRDGHIKKIKGSGEVPEFCLRPDFGQTPAYLIKRNRKIQKALEKMKYAEEHKESLCKLITAEERQKLLDDLKHNWSLMQKAFLQLPMLTDTIPKILRKTKMEAELRQLEKDIALVESNPYIYIYE
;
A
#
# COMPACT_ATOMS: atom_id res chain seq x y z
N MET A 1 46.05 74.33 -31.48
CA MET A 1 45.26 73.09 -31.35
C MET A 1 45.10 72.53 -32.74
N SER A 2 45.53 71.29 -32.94
CA SER A 2 45.75 70.63 -34.23
C SER A 2 44.46 70.44 -35.04
N LEU A 3 44.47 70.90 -36.29
CA LEU A 3 43.45 70.56 -37.29
C LEU A 3 43.68 69.11 -37.73
N VAL A 4 42.68 68.26 -37.50
CA VAL A 4 42.64 66.89 -38.01
C VAL A 4 41.78 66.92 -39.27
N GLU A 5 42.40 66.76 -40.44
CA GLU A 5 41.69 66.56 -41.70
C GLU A 5 41.23 65.09 -41.76
N ILE A 6 39.92 64.86 -41.73
CA ILE A 6 39.33 63.55 -41.95
C ILE A 6 39.12 63.43 -43.46
N THR A 7 40.05 62.76 -44.13
CA THR A 7 40.07 62.65 -45.60
C THR A 7 39.27 61.47 -46.14
N GLU A 8 38.87 60.52 -45.30
CA GLU A 8 38.05 59.37 -45.68
C GLU A 8 36.96 59.15 -44.63
N HIS A 9 35.69 59.30 -45.04
CA HIS A 9 34.52 58.99 -44.23
C HIS A 9 33.44 58.32 -45.09
N ASP A 10 32.92 57.18 -44.63
CA ASP A 10 31.87 56.40 -45.33
C ASP A 10 30.46 56.75 -44.84
N GLU A 11 30.27 57.98 -44.35
CA GLU A 11 28.97 58.43 -43.85
C GLU A 11 28.08 58.90 -45.01
N VAL A 12 26.96 58.21 -45.22
CA VAL A 12 25.96 58.54 -46.24
C VAL A 12 24.72 59.11 -45.55
N ILE A 13 24.46 60.40 -45.73
CA ILE A 13 23.36 61.14 -45.06
C ILE A 13 21.97 60.53 -45.34
N TYR A 14 21.82 59.83 -46.48
CA TYR A 14 20.55 59.24 -46.90
C TYR A 14 20.09 58.02 -46.08
N THR A 15 21.00 57.37 -45.35
CA THR A 15 20.72 56.20 -44.49
C THR A 15 20.19 56.58 -43.09
N ILE A 16 20.17 57.88 -42.76
CA ILE A 16 19.76 58.36 -41.42
C ILE A 16 18.24 58.25 -41.20
N LEU A 17 17.45 58.16 -42.27
CA LEU A 17 15.99 58.07 -42.24
C LEU A 17 15.46 56.73 -42.77
N ASP A 18 16.18 55.64 -42.55
CA ASP A 18 15.69 54.31 -42.89
C ASP A 18 14.35 54.05 -42.20
N LYS A 19 13.31 53.78 -43.01
CA LYS A 19 11.96 53.54 -42.50
C LYS A 19 11.97 52.28 -41.63
N PRO A 20 11.29 52.28 -40.47
CA PRO A 20 11.21 51.08 -39.66
C PRO A 20 10.62 49.93 -40.51
N PRO A 21 11.08 48.69 -40.29
CA PRO A 21 10.61 47.55 -41.06
C PRO A 21 9.07 47.43 -40.94
N PRO A 22 8.37 47.05 -42.02
CA PRO A 22 6.91 47.00 -42.03
C PRO A 22 6.40 46.02 -40.96
N GLU A 23 5.27 46.37 -40.35
CA GLU A 23 4.67 45.52 -39.32
C GLU A 23 4.38 44.11 -39.86
N PRO A 24 4.69 43.05 -39.09
CA PRO A 24 4.44 41.70 -39.53
C PRO A 24 2.94 41.43 -39.72
N PRO A 25 2.55 40.57 -40.67
CA PRO A 25 1.14 40.24 -40.90
C PRO A 25 0.55 39.55 -39.67
N LYS A 26 -0.73 39.84 -39.37
CA LYS A 26 -1.46 39.22 -38.26
C LYS A 26 -1.49 37.69 -38.44
N THR A 27 -1.21 36.97 -37.37
CA THR A 27 -1.31 35.51 -37.36
C THR A 27 -2.75 35.04 -37.51
N PRO A 28 -3.00 33.90 -38.17
CA PRO A 28 -4.35 33.33 -38.26
C PRO A 28 -4.93 33.06 -36.87
N ARG A 29 -6.25 33.18 -36.76
CA ARG A 29 -6.98 32.95 -35.51
C ARG A 29 -6.84 31.48 -35.10
N TYR A 30 -6.62 31.23 -33.81
CA TYR A 30 -6.60 29.88 -33.26
C TYR A 30 -7.96 29.18 -33.40
N GLU A 31 -7.98 28.01 -34.03
CA GLU A 31 -9.12 27.09 -34.08
C GLU A 31 -8.91 25.96 -33.07
N SER A 32 -9.94 25.67 -32.27
CA SER A 32 -9.84 24.64 -31.24
C SER A 32 -9.84 23.24 -31.87
N LYS A 33 -8.86 22.41 -31.48
CA LYS A 33 -8.79 20.99 -31.89
C LYS A 33 -10.06 20.20 -31.54
N LEU A 34 -10.77 20.62 -30.49
CA LEU A 34 -11.95 19.94 -29.95
C LEU A 34 -13.27 20.38 -30.61
N GLU A 35 -13.25 21.39 -31.48
CA GLU A 35 -14.48 21.93 -32.08
C GLU A 35 -15.18 20.89 -32.98
N LYS A 36 -14.40 20.11 -33.72
CA LYS A 36 -14.93 19.02 -34.56
C LYS A 36 -15.60 17.94 -33.73
N GLU A 37 -14.95 17.52 -32.64
CA GLU A 37 -15.47 16.49 -31.72
C GLU A 37 -16.78 16.95 -31.05
N LEU A 38 -16.85 18.22 -30.62
CA LEU A 38 -18.06 18.79 -30.02
C LEU A 38 -19.21 18.87 -31.02
N ARG A 39 -18.93 19.16 -32.30
CA ARG A 39 -19.93 19.21 -33.36
C ARG A 39 -20.45 17.82 -33.73
N GLU A 40 -19.61 16.80 -33.68
CA GLU A 40 -20.01 15.40 -33.85
C GLU A 40 -20.85 14.91 -32.67
N ALA A 41 -20.44 15.22 -31.43
CA ALA A 41 -21.19 14.86 -30.22
C ALA A 41 -22.57 15.53 -30.15
N LYS A 42 -22.70 16.76 -30.66
CA LYS A 42 -23.97 17.49 -30.74
C LYS A 42 -24.82 17.12 -31.96
N ARG A 43 -24.41 16.19 -32.81
CA ARG A 43 -25.21 15.80 -33.97
C ARG A 43 -26.50 15.13 -33.48
N PRO A 44 -27.68 15.76 -33.65
CA PRO A 44 -28.91 15.18 -33.14
C PRO A 44 -29.22 13.90 -33.90
N GLU A 45 -29.50 12.82 -33.17
CA GLU A 45 -30.06 11.61 -33.75
C GLU A 45 -31.42 11.95 -34.36
N LEU A 46 -31.54 11.75 -35.66
CA LEU A 46 -32.74 12.11 -36.40
C LEU A 46 -33.93 11.36 -35.79
N ARG A 47 -34.96 12.11 -35.33
CA ARG A 47 -36.28 11.58 -34.90
C ARG A 47 -36.27 10.77 -33.59
N ARG A 48 -35.37 11.05 -32.65
CA ARG A 48 -35.29 10.34 -31.36
C ARG A 48 -36.45 10.62 -30.39
N THR A 49 -36.99 11.84 -30.36
CA THR A 49 -37.98 12.25 -29.36
C THR A 49 -39.43 12.01 -29.78
N PHE A 50 -39.81 12.41 -31.00
CA PHE A 50 -41.21 12.34 -31.47
C PHE A 50 -41.42 11.37 -32.65
N GLY A 51 -40.38 10.65 -33.10
CA GLY A 51 -40.50 9.67 -34.18
C GLY A 51 -40.90 10.28 -35.53
N TYR A 52 -41.60 9.49 -36.35
CA TYR A 52 -42.20 9.95 -37.61
C TYR A 52 -43.64 10.40 -37.37
N ALA A 53 -44.06 11.48 -38.02
CA ALA A 53 -45.46 11.92 -38.00
C ALA A 53 -46.40 10.86 -38.60
N GLU A 54 -45.99 10.25 -39.72
CA GLU A 54 -46.58 9.04 -40.28
C GLU A 54 -45.44 8.05 -40.54
N THR A 55 -45.61 6.81 -40.08
CA THR A 55 -44.54 5.80 -40.17
C THR A 55 -44.35 5.40 -41.63
N PRO A 56 -43.15 5.61 -42.22
CA PRO A 56 -42.91 5.22 -43.59
C PRO A 56 -42.99 3.70 -43.73
N LEU A 57 -43.98 3.22 -44.47
CA LEU A 57 -44.14 1.81 -44.78
C LEU A 57 -43.20 1.43 -45.92
N LYS A 58 -42.49 0.31 -45.76
CA LYS A 58 -41.67 -0.23 -46.85
C LYS A 58 -42.57 -0.85 -47.93
N PRO A 59 -42.24 -0.70 -49.22
CA PRO A 59 -43.00 -1.34 -50.28
C PRO A 59 -42.90 -2.88 -50.15
N PRO A 60 -43.92 -3.66 -50.60
CA PRO A 60 -43.92 -5.12 -50.49
C PRO A 60 -42.74 -5.83 -51.19
N THR A 61 -42.06 -5.14 -52.09
CA THR A 61 -40.82 -5.59 -52.75
C THR A 61 -39.62 -5.65 -51.80
N GLU A 62 -39.61 -4.88 -50.72
CA GLU A 62 -38.57 -4.84 -49.68
C GLU A 62 -38.95 -5.71 -48.47
N PHE A 63 -39.38 -6.95 -48.72
CA PHE A 63 -39.66 -7.91 -47.66
C PHE A 63 -38.36 -8.41 -47.01
N LEU A 64 -38.45 -8.78 -45.72
CA LEU A 64 -37.31 -9.26 -44.93
C LEU A 64 -36.78 -10.60 -45.47
N LYS A 65 -35.51 -10.68 -45.84
CA LYS A 65 -34.87 -11.93 -46.30
C LYS A 65 -34.20 -12.68 -45.16
N LYS A 66 -33.96 -13.99 -45.36
CA LYS A 66 -33.28 -14.85 -44.37
C LYS A 66 -31.87 -14.33 -44.08
N GLY A 67 -31.61 -13.95 -42.83
CA GLY A 67 -30.32 -13.41 -42.39
C GLY A 67 -30.23 -11.88 -42.45
N GLU A 68 -31.22 -11.21 -43.05
CA GLU A 68 -31.40 -9.77 -42.94
C GLU A 68 -32.31 -9.48 -41.74
N GLY A 69 -31.85 -8.67 -40.80
CA GLY A 69 -32.52 -8.39 -39.53
C GLY A 69 -31.53 -8.18 -38.39
N ILE A 70 -32.04 -7.97 -37.17
CA ILE A 70 -31.20 -7.92 -35.97
C ILE A 70 -30.70 -9.34 -35.69
N GLY A 71 -29.53 -9.67 -36.22
CA GLY A 71 -28.87 -10.94 -35.96
C GLY A 71 -28.49 -11.09 -34.49
N GLN A 72 -28.26 -12.33 -34.04
CA GLN A 72 -27.71 -12.55 -32.70
C GLN A 72 -26.37 -11.79 -32.58
N PRO A 73 -26.14 -11.04 -31.48
CA PRO A 73 -24.89 -10.33 -31.30
C PRO A 73 -23.74 -11.33 -31.33
N VAL A 74 -22.86 -11.20 -32.33
CA VAL A 74 -21.63 -11.99 -32.38
C VAL A 74 -20.84 -11.63 -31.12
N LYS A 75 -20.57 -12.62 -30.27
CA LYS A 75 -19.75 -12.44 -29.07
C LYS A 75 -18.35 -12.03 -29.52
N LYS A 76 -18.08 -10.72 -29.55
CA LYS A 76 -16.72 -10.21 -29.67
C LYS A 76 -16.05 -10.49 -28.33
N THR A 77 -15.07 -11.38 -28.34
CA THR A 77 -14.26 -11.64 -27.17
C THR A 77 -13.26 -10.51 -27.00
N ASP A 78 -13.28 -9.81 -25.86
CA ASP A 78 -12.34 -8.71 -25.58
C ASP A 78 -10.88 -9.18 -25.37
N HIS A 79 -10.65 -10.49 -25.36
CA HIS A 79 -9.31 -11.03 -25.24
C HIS A 79 -8.49 -10.71 -26.50
N LYS A 80 -7.55 -9.76 -26.38
CA LYS A 80 -6.38 -9.73 -27.24
C LYS A 80 -5.37 -10.70 -26.64
N CYS A 81 -5.26 -11.90 -27.23
CA CYS A 81 -4.16 -12.80 -26.90
C CYS A 81 -2.84 -12.09 -27.25
N PHE A 82 -2.16 -11.56 -26.23
CA PHE A 82 -0.82 -11.03 -26.40
C PHE A 82 0.12 -12.23 -26.54
N VAL A 83 0.47 -12.57 -27.78
CA VAL A 83 1.39 -13.66 -28.07
C VAL A 83 2.79 -13.18 -27.68
N SER A 84 3.17 -13.38 -26.42
CA SER A 84 4.58 -13.28 -26.02
C SER A 84 5.32 -14.35 -26.83
N GLY A 85 6.26 -13.97 -27.69
CA GLY A 85 6.99 -14.87 -28.61
C GLY A 85 7.82 -15.99 -27.97
N ASN A 86 7.65 -16.24 -26.68
CA ASN A 86 8.33 -17.26 -25.88
C ASN A 86 7.48 -18.52 -25.65
N LEU A 87 6.42 -18.75 -26.43
CA LEU A 87 5.72 -20.04 -26.38
C LEU A 87 6.52 -21.08 -27.18
N PRO A 88 6.81 -22.26 -26.61
CA PRO A 88 7.44 -23.33 -27.37
C PRO A 88 6.56 -23.69 -28.58
N PRO A 89 7.18 -24.05 -29.72
CA PRO A 89 6.42 -24.44 -30.91
C PRO A 89 5.49 -25.60 -30.58
N VAL A 90 4.27 -25.55 -31.14
CA VAL A 90 3.27 -26.61 -31.00
C VAL A 90 3.94 -27.95 -31.37
N PRO A 91 3.88 -28.97 -30.50
CA PRO A 91 4.47 -30.27 -30.80
C PRO A 91 4.00 -30.77 -32.17
N LYS A 92 4.96 -31.14 -33.04
CA LYS A 92 4.63 -31.70 -34.35
C LYS A 92 3.79 -32.96 -34.13
N ARG A 93 2.71 -33.10 -34.91
CA ARG A 93 1.88 -34.31 -34.89
C ARG A 93 2.82 -35.50 -35.15
N PRO A 94 2.96 -36.47 -34.23
CA PRO A 94 3.79 -37.62 -34.48
C PRO A 94 3.29 -38.31 -35.76
N PRO A 95 4.18 -38.93 -36.56
CA PRO A 95 3.74 -39.74 -37.69
C PRO A 95 2.69 -40.73 -37.20
N PRO A 96 1.71 -41.14 -38.03
CA PRO A 96 0.71 -42.12 -37.63
C PRO A 96 1.45 -43.35 -37.12
N THR A 97 1.56 -43.47 -35.80
CA THR A 97 2.19 -44.61 -35.16
C THR A 97 1.37 -45.81 -35.59
N LYS A 98 2.03 -46.91 -35.94
CA LYS A 98 1.34 -48.20 -36.12
C LYS A 98 0.42 -48.34 -34.91
N LYS A 99 -0.89 -48.49 -35.16
CA LYS A 99 -1.92 -48.54 -34.12
C LYS A 99 -1.35 -49.35 -32.97
N GLN A 100 -1.16 -48.72 -31.79
CA GLN A 100 -0.65 -49.43 -30.63
C GLN A 100 -1.44 -50.73 -30.51
N ASP A 101 -0.74 -51.86 -30.41
CA ASP A 101 -1.40 -53.15 -30.27
C ASP A 101 -2.37 -53.03 -29.12
N LYS A 102 -3.67 -53.15 -29.44
CA LYS A 102 -4.71 -53.04 -28.42
C LYS A 102 -4.36 -54.10 -27.39
N PRO A 103 -4.26 -53.73 -26.10
CA PRO A 103 -3.98 -54.73 -25.08
C PRO A 103 -5.03 -55.83 -25.23
N ALA A 104 -4.59 -57.06 -25.48
CA ALA A 104 -5.45 -58.25 -25.63
C ALA A 104 -6.00 -58.68 -24.27
N VAL A 105 -6.50 -57.71 -23.50
CA VAL A 105 -6.99 -57.89 -22.16
C VAL A 105 -8.46 -58.23 -22.28
N ASN A 106 -8.82 -59.41 -21.79
CA ASN A 106 -10.20 -59.87 -21.81
C ASN A 106 -11.03 -59.13 -20.76
N PHE A 107 -11.66 -58.02 -21.16
CA PHE A 107 -12.51 -57.21 -20.30
C PHE A 107 -13.66 -57.99 -19.67
N LYS A 108 -14.15 -59.07 -20.30
CA LYS A 108 -15.18 -59.94 -19.69
C LYS A 108 -14.65 -60.60 -18.42
N VAL A 109 -13.45 -61.17 -18.49
CA VAL A 109 -12.81 -61.82 -17.34
C VAL A 109 -12.49 -60.80 -16.25
N ILE A 110 -12.03 -59.60 -16.61
CA ILE A 110 -11.79 -58.51 -15.65
C ILE A 110 -13.09 -58.08 -14.98
N ASN A 111 -14.18 -57.90 -15.74
CA ASN A 111 -15.46 -57.46 -15.21
C ASN A 111 -16.08 -58.53 -14.30
N ILE A 112 -15.97 -59.82 -14.65
CA ILE A 112 -16.40 -60.93 -13.79
C ILE A 112 -15.59 -60.93 -12.49
N LYS A 113 -14.26 -60.86 -12.58
CA LYS A 113 -13.39 -60.79 -11.39
C LYS A 113 -13.69 -59.56 -10.54
N LYS A 114 -13.99 -58.43 -11.16
CA LYS A 114 -14.35 -57.19 -10.47
C LYS A 114 -15.70 -57.32 -9.77
N ALA A 115 -16.71 -57.88 -10.43
CA ALA A 115 -18.04 -58.10 -9.85
C ALA A 115 -18.03 -59.10 -8.68
N ILE A 116 -17.23 -60.17 -8.77
CA ILE A 116 -17.05 -61.13 -7.66
C ILE A 116 -16.32 -60.45 -6.49
N LYS A 117 -15.34 -59.58 -6.77
CA LYS A 117 -14.56 -58.89 -5.73
C LYS A 117 -15.26 -57.65 -5.15
N THR A 118 -16.24 -57.09 -5.84
CA THR A 118 -16.97 -55.92 -5.34
C THR A 118 -17.84 -56.33 -4.18
N LYS A 119 -17.54 -55.80 -2.98
CA LYS A 119 -18.40 -55.94 -1.82
C LYS A 119 -19.70 -55.15 -2.07
N GLY A 120 -20.83 -55.72 -1.67
CA GLY A 120 -22.10 -55.02 -1.71
C GLY A 120 -22.06 -53.74 -0.88
N LYS A 121 -22.83 -52.72 -1.29
CA LYS A 121 -22.97 -51.51 -0.49
C LYS A 121 -23.62 -51.90 0.85
N PRO A 122 -23.06 -51.50 2.01
CA PRO A 122 -23.69 -51.77 3.29
C PRO A 122 -25.08 -51.14 3.32
N VAL A 123 -26.07 -51.90 3.80
CA VAL A 123 -27.44 -51.43 3.92
C VAL A 123 -27.49 -50.38 5.03
N GLU A 124 -28.06 -49.21 4.73
CA GLU A 124 -28.29 -48.18 5.73
C GLU A 124 -29.45 -48.62 6.63
N PRO A 125 -29.33 -48.52 7.97
CA PRO A 125 -30.42 -48.87 8.88
C PRO A 125 -31.60 -47.92 8.68
N ARG A 126 -32.80 -48.50 8.54
CA ARG A 126 -34.06 -47.80 8.27
C ARG A 126 -35.15 -48.31 9.20
N LEU A 127 -36.05 -47.42 9.62
CA LEU A 127 -37.22 -47.71 10.43
C LEU A 127 -38.46 -47.64 9.54
N VAL A 128 -39.35 -48.62 9.67
CA VAL A 128 -40.65 -48.63 9.00
C VAL A 128 -41.71 -48.63 10.07
N ASP A 129 -42.50 -47.57 10.13
CA ASP A 129 -43.45 -47.32 11.23
C ASP A 129 -44.92 -47.51 10.78
N THR A 130 -45.22 -47.22 9.51
CA THR A 130 -46.59 -47.34 8.99
C THR A 130 -46.86 -48.66 8.27
N ARG A 131 -48.12 -49.09 8.27
CA ARG A 131 -48.60 -50.28 7.54
C ARG A 131 -48.38 -50.16 6.02
N ASP A 132 -48.36 -48.93 5.50
CA ASP A 132 -48.11 -48.63 4.08
C ASP A 132 -46.62 -48.69 3.70
N GLY A 133 -45.74 -48.95 4.67
CA GLY A 133 -44.31 -49.13 4.44
C GLY A 133 -43.52 -47.83 4.34
N HIS A 134 -43.95 -46.74 5.00
CA HIS A 134 -43.19 -45.49 5.02
C HIS A 134 -41.84 -45.69 5.73
N ILE A 135 -40.75 -45.35 5.03
CA ILE A 135 -39.40 -45.64 5.47
C ILE A 135 -38.69 -44.36 5.96
N LYS A 136 -38.32 -44.36 7.24
CA LYS A 136 -37.50 -43.32 7.87
C LYS A 136 -36.04 -43.78 7.99
N LYS A 137 -35.09 -42.88 7.72
CA LYS A 137 -33.66 -43.14 7.98
C LYS A 137 -33.39 -43.00 9.47
N ILE A 138 -32.78 -44.02 10.07
CA ILE A 138 -32.48 -44.03 11.51
C ILE A 138 -31.33 -43.04 11.81
N LYS A 139 -30.29 -43.04 10.98
CA LYS A 139 -29.15 -42.14 11.12
C LYS A 139 -29.56 -40.67 10.92
N GLY A 140 -29.25 -39.81 11.89
CA GLY A 140 -29.59 -38.38 11.88
C GLY A 140 -31.03 -38.03 12.26
N SER A 141 -31.86 -39.00 12.63
CA SER A 141 -33.25 -38.77 13.06
C SER A 141 -33.40 -38.35 14.53
N GLY A 142 -32.32 -38.42 15.32
CA GLY A 142 -32.33 -38.23 16.76
C GLY A 142 -32.77 -39.47 17.57
N GLU A 143 -33.23 -40.53 16.90
CA GLU A 143 -33.66 -41.78 17.55
C GLU A 143 -32.49 -42.66 18.03
N VAL A 144 -31.28 -42.40 17.51
CA VAL A 144 -30.04 -43.05 17.95
C VAL A 144 -29.16 -42.02 18.66
N PRO A 145 -28.60 -42.35 19.84
CA PRO A 145 -27.71 -41.46 20.57
C PRO A 145 -26.32 -41.36 19.89
N GLU A 146 -26.27 -40.77 18.71
CA GLU A 146 -25.05 -40.64 17.90
C GLU A 146 -23.99 -39.75 18.58
N PHE A 147 -24.44 -38.67 19.23
CA PHE A 147 -23.54 -37.69 19.83
C PHE A 147 -22.98 -38.12 21.19
N CYS A 148 -23.70 -38.97 21.92
CA CYS A 148 -23.26 -39.49 23.22
C CYS A 148 -22.22 -40.60 23.09
N LEU A 149 -22.27 -41.36 21.99
CA LEU A 149 -21.34 -42.45 21.68
C LEU A 149 -20.07 -41.97 20.95
N ARG A 150 -19.90 -40.65 20.80
CA ARG A 150 -18.71 -40.10 20.19
C ARG A 150 -17.48 -40.36 21.06
N PRO A 151 -16.33 -40.73 20.47
CA PRO A 151 -15.11 -41.00 21.23
C PRO A 151 -14.57 -39.75 21.95
N ASP A 152 -14.88 -38.57 21.41
CA ASP A 152 -14.51 -37.26 21.96
C ASP A 152 -15.58 -36.67 22.90
N PHE A 153 -16.65 -37.42 23.20
CA PHE A 153 -17.66 -36.97 24.15
C PHE A 153 -17.04 -36.82 25.55
N GLY A 154 -17.30 -35.67 26.19
CA GLY A 154 -16.70 -35.32 27.48
C GLY A 154 -15.22 -34.91 27.44
N GLN A 155 -14.54 -35.03 26.29
CA GLN A 155 -13.17 -34.55 26.15
C GLN A 155 -13.14 -33.05 25.85
N THR A 156 -12.13 -32.35 26.38
CA THR A 156 -11.93 -30.94 26.06
C THR A 156 -11.43 -30.79 24.61
N PRO A 157 -12.13 -30.03 23.75
CA PRO A 157 -11.70 -29.81 22.38
C PRO A 157 -10.28 -29.24 22.27
N ALA A 158 -9.51 -29.76 21.32
CA ALA A 158 -8.11 -29.38 21.13
C ALA A 158 -7.90 -27.86 20.90
N TYR A 159 -8.88 -27.17 20.32
CA TYR A 159 -8.80 -25.72 20.10
C TYR A 159 -8.86 -24.93 21.41
N LEU A 160 -9.61 -25.39 22.42
CA LEU A 160 -9.67 -24.74 23.73
C LEU A 160 -8.33 -24.88 24.46
N ILE A 161 -7.70 -26.05 24.40
CA ILE A 161 -6.36 -26.28 24.95
C ILE A 161 -5.35 -25.33 24.31
N LYS A 162 -5.37 -25.21 22.96
CA LYS A 162 -4.50 -24.27 22.23
C LYS A 162 -4.76 -22.81 22.61
N ARG A 163 -6.03 -22.43 22.79
CA ARG A 163 -6.43 -21.07 23.19
C ARG A 163 -5.92 -20.75 24.59
N ASN A 164 -6.14 -21.63 25.57
CA ASN A 164 -5.69 -21.44 26.94
C ASN A 164 -4.17 -21.34 27.02
N ARG A 165 -3.44 -22.19 26.27
CA ARG A 165 -1.98 -22.10 26.17
C ARG A 165 -1.51 -20.75 25.62
N LYS A 166 -2.19 -20.18 24.61
CA LYS A 166 -1.87 -18.86 24.06
C LYS A 166 -2.09 -17.75 25.08
N ILE A 167 -3.22 -17.80 25.80
CA ILE A 167 -3.55 -16.82 26.85
C ILE A 167 -2.50 -16.88 27.95
N GLN A 168 -2.16 -18.08 28.43
CA GLN A 168 -1.15 -18.26 29.47
C GLN A 168 0.22 -17.70 29.05
N LYS A 169 0.66 -18.00 27.82
CA LYS A 169 1.92 -17.47 27.28
C LYS A 169 1.90 -15.95 27.14
N ALA A 170 0.76 -15.36 26.81
CA ALA A 170 0.61 -13.90 26.73
C ALA A 170 0.71 -13.26 28.12
N LEU A 171 0.06 -13.84 29.13
CA LEU A 171 0.15 -13.40 30.52
C LEU A 171 1.57 -13.49 31.06
N GLU A 172 2.27 -14.61 30.81
CA GLU A 172 3.68 -14.78 31.17
C GLU A 172 4.57 -13.72 30.52
N LYS A 173 4.33 -13.40 29.25
CA LYS A 173 5.07 -12.35 28.54
C LYS A 173 4.83 -10.97 29.14
N MET A 174 3.59 -10.65 29.51
CA MET A 174 3.26 -9.39 30.18
C MET A 174 3.97 -9.30 31.53
N LYS A 175 3.87 -10.35 32.34
CA LYS A 175 4.54 -10.43 33.64
C LYS A 175 6.05 -10.27 33.52
N TYR A 176 6.68 -10.96 32.57
CA TYR A 176 8.11 -10.82 32.28
C TYR A 176 8.47 -9.39 31.86
N ALA A 177 7.66 -8.77 31.00
CA ALA A 177 7.89 -7.40 30.56
C ALA A 177 7.75 -6.38 31.70
N GLU A 178 6.86 -6.63 32.68
CA GLU A 178 6.73 -5.82 33.88
C GLU A 178 7.92 -6.01 34.84
N GLU A 179 8.35 -7.25 35.07
CA GLU A 179 9.51 -7.58 35.92
C GLU A 179 10.83 -7.02 35.35
N HIS A 180 10.97 -7.02 34.02
CA HIS A 180 12.15 -6.50 33.32
C HIS A 180 11.97 -5.08 32.76
N LYS A 181 10.93 -4.36 33.20
CA LYS A 181 10.78 -2.96 32.84
C LYS A 181 11.88 -2.16 33.53
N GLU A 182 12.81 -1.63 32.75
CA GLU A 182 13.82 -0.70 33.27
C GLU A 182 13.11 0.47 33.96
N SER A 183 13.65 0.88 35.12
CA SER A 183 13.15 2.06 35.81
C SER A 183 13.31 3.28 34.90
N LEU A 184 12.25 4.08 34.77
CA LEU A 184 12.26 5.32 33.98
C LEU A 184 13.34 6.33 34.45
N CYS A 185 13.85 6.14 35.67
CA CYS A 185 14.90 6.94 36.26
C CYS A 185 16.21 6.15 36.31
N LYS A 186 17.29 6.79 35.90
CA LYS A 186 18.66 6.31 36.10
C LYS A 186 19.26 7.01 37.31
N LEU A 187 19.82 6.23 38.25
CA LEU A 187 20.57 6.77 39.38
C LEU A 187 21.99 7.12 38.91
N ILE A 188 22.44 8.35 39.16
CA ILE A 188 23.84 8.74 38.92
C ILE A 188 24.74 7.97 39.89
N THR A 189 25.80 7.34 39.37
CA THR A 189 26.78 6.65 40.22
C THR A 189 27.61 7.64 41.05
N ALA A 190 28.19 7.18 42.16
CA ALA A 190 29.01 8.04 43.00
C ALA A 190 30.22 8.64 42.25
N GLU A 191 30.79 7.87 41.32
CA GLU A 191 31.90 8.29 40.46
C GLU A 191 31.49 9.39 39.48
N GLU A 192 30.35 9.22 38.79
CA GLU A 192 29.80 10.23 37.89
C GLU A 192 29.43 11.51 38.64
N ARG A 193 28.90 11.40 39.86
CA ARG A 193 28.61 12.54 40.73
C ARG A 193 29.88 13.29 41.12
N GLN A 194 30.94 12.59 41.49
CA GLN A 194 32.23 13.21 41.83
C GLN A 194 32.81 13.94 40.63
N LYS A 195 32.81 13.29 39.46
CA LYS A 195 33.26 13.91 38.21
C LYS A 195 32.47 15.18 37.88
N LEU A 196 31.15 15.15 38.02
CA LEU A 196 30.30 16.34 37.83
C LEU A 196 30.67 17.47 38.79
N LEU A 197 30.91 17.16 40.07
CA LEU A 197 31.34 18.15 41.06
C LEU A 197 32.71 18.75 40.73
N ASP A 198 33.66 17.92 40.30
CA ASP A 198 35.00 18.36 39.92
C ASP A 198 34.95 19.28 38.71
N ASP A 199 34.15 18.95 37.69
CA ASP A 199 33.93 19.77 36.50
C ASP A 199 33.27 21.11 36.85
N LEU A 200 32.25 21.12 37.73
CA LEU A 200 31.61 22.36 38.20
C LEU A 200 32.57 23.25 38.99
N LYS A 201 33.37 22.67 39.90
CA LYS A 201 34.38 23.40 40.68
C LYS A 201 35.50 23.95 39.78
N HIS A 202 35.90 23.19 38.76
CA HIS A 202 36.85 23.65 37.76
C HIS A 202 36.33 24.86 36.98
N ASN A 203 35.08 24.80 36.50
CA ASN A 203 34.44 25.92 35.80
C ASN A 203 34.30 27.16 36.69
N TRP A 204 33.93 26.97 37.96
CA TRP A 204 33.89 28.07 38.93
C TRP A 204 35.28 28.70 39.10
N SER A 205 36.33 27.90 39.24
CA SER A 205 37.71 28.41 39.36
C SER A 205 38.15 29.21 38.12
N LEU A 206 37.79 28.76 36.92
CA LEU A 206 38.10 29.47 35.68
C LEU A 206 37.35 30.80 35.58
N MET A 207 36.04 30.80 35.88
CA MET A 207 35.22 32.03 35.88
C MET A 207 35.67 33.00 36.96
N GLN A 208 35.99 32.52 38.16
CA GLN A 208 36.49 33.35 39.25
C GLN A 208 37.83 34.01 38.88
N LYS A 209 38.73 33.26 38.23
CA LYS A 209 39.99 33.82 37.72
C LYS A 209 39.74 34.93 36.70
N ALA A 210 38.81 34.73 35.77
CA ALA A 210 38.44 35.74 34.78
C ALA A 210 37.77 36.98 35.40
N PHE A 211 36.95 36.77 36.43
CA PHE A 211 36.31 37.84 37.20
C PHE A 211 37.36 38.70 37.94
N LEU A 212 38.34 38.08 38.57
CA LEU A 212 39.45 38.78 39.25
C LEU A 212 40.35 39.56 38.29
N GLN A 213 40.40 39.16 37.02
CA GLN A 213 41.14 39.87 35.96
C GLN A 213 40.37 41.07 35.38
N LEU A 214 39.15 41.34 35.85
CA LEU A 214 38.41 42.53 35.44
C LEU A 214 39.11 43.82 35.89
N PRO A 215 39.05 44.89 35.08
CA PRO A 215 39.50 46.21 35.51
C PRO A 215 38.75 46.67 36.76
N MET A 216 39.48 47.22 37.74
CA MET A 216 38.90 47.76 38.99
C MET A 216 37.84 48.85 38.72
N LEU A 217 38.05 49.67 37.68
CA LEU A 217 37.13 50.73 37.27
C LEU A 217 36.11 50.22 36.25
N THR A 218 34.83 50.19 36.63
CA THR A 218 33.70 49.79 35.80
C THR A 218 32.82 50.97 35.39
N ASP A 219 33.43 52.00 34.79
CA ASP A 219 32.73 53.27 34.54
C ASP A 219 31.84 53.25 33.28
N THR A 220 32.09 52.33 32.34
CA THR A 220 31.34 52.25 31.08
C THR A 220 30.25 51.17 31.16
N ILE A 221 29.10 51.43 30.52
CA ILE A 221 27.95 50.51 30.48
C ILE A 221 28.36 49.06 30.10
N PRO A 222 29.20 48.82 29.08
CA PRO A 222 29.62 47.46 28.73
C PRO A 222 30.44 46.77 29.83
N LYS A 223 31.26 47.53 30.59
CA LYS A 223 32.05 46.98 31.71
C LYS A 223 31.13 46.59 32.87
N ILE A 224 30.11 47.40 33.16
CA ILE A 224 29.10 47.11 34.17
C ILE A 224 28.34 45.83 33.80
N LEU A 225 27.81 45.75 32.57
CA LEU A 225 27.08 44.57 32.07
C LEU A 225 27.94 43.30 32.09
N ARG A 226 29.21 43.40 31.70
CA ARG A 226 30.13 42.26 31.74
C ARG A 226 30.37 41.78 33.18
N LYS A 227 30.54 42.69 34.14
CA LYS A 227 30.70 42.35 35.55
C LYS A 227 29.43 41.71 36.11
N THR A 228 28.26 42.31 35.92
CA THR A 228 26.99 41.78 36.43
C THR A 228 26.65 40.41 35.86
N LYS A 229 26.96 40.18 34.57
CA LYS A 229 26.82 38.86 33.94
C LYS A 229 27.70 37.81 34.62
N MET A 230 28.99 38.10 34.81
CA MET A 230 29.90 37.16 35.48
C MET A 230 29.50 36.89 36.94
N GLU A 231 29.01 37.89 37.66
CA GLU A 231 28.49 37.69 39.02
C GLU A 231 27.26 36.78 39.05
N ALA A 232 26.36 36.92 38.07
CA ALA A 232 25.18 36.06 37.96
C ALA A 232 25.58 34.60 37.65
N GLU A 233 26.52 34.40 36.73
CA GLU A 233 27.04 33.08 36.37
C GLU A 233 27.78 32.41 37.54
N LEU A 234 28.60 33.16 38.29
CA LEU A 234 29.25 32.65 39.50
C LEU A 234 28.23 32.23 40.57
N ARG A 235 27.21 33.05 40.85
CA ARG A 235 26.15 32.69 41.79
C ARG A 235 25.35 31.47 41.33
N GLN A 236 25.20 31.26 40.02
CA GLN A 236 24.55 30.07 39.49
C GLN A 236 25.41 28.83 39.74
N LEU A 237 26.70 28.87 39.42
CA LEU A 237 27.62 27.77 39.69
C LEU A 237 27.69 27.42 41.19
N GLU A 238 27.69 28.41 42.08
CA GLU A 238 27.65 28.19 43.53
C GLU A 238 26.37 27.45 43.97
N LYS A 239 25.22 27.82 43.42
CA LYS A 239 23.95 27.14 43.69
C LYS A 239 23.94 25.72 43.15
N ASP A 240 24.46 25.52 41.94
CA ASP A 240 24.49 24.20 41.30
C ASP A 240 25.43 23.24 42.06
N ILE A 241 26.60 23.72 42.49
CA ILE A 241 27.52 22.96 43.35
C ILE A 241 26.83 22.59 44.67
N ALA A 242 26.19 23.55 45.35
CA ALA A 242 25.49 23.29 46.60
C ALA A 242 24.33 22.28 46.43
N LEU A 243 23.62 22.33 45.31
CA LEU A 243 22.56 21.39 44.97
C LEU A 243 23.11 19.96 44.85
N VAL A 244 24.22 19.77 44.13
CA VAL A 244 24.81 18.44 43.93
C VAL A 244 25.50 17.95 45.21
N GLU A 245 26.11 18.82 46.00
CA GLU A 245 26.75 18.46 47.27
C GLU A 245 25.73 18.04 48.33
N SER A 246 24.62 18.78 48.45
CA SER A 246 23.55 18.49 49.43
C SER A 246 22.78 17.22 49.13
N ASN A 247 22.72 16.77 47.87
CA ASN A 247 21.96 15.60 47.44
C ASN A 247 22.90 14.43 47.07
N PRO A 248 23.00 13.38 47.90
CA PRO A 248 23.86 12.21 47.61
C PRO A 248 23.32 11.34 46.47
N TYR A 249 22.00 11.23 46.35
CA TYR A 249 21.31 10.40 45.35
C TYR A 249 20.57 11.29 44.37
N ILE A 250 20.96 11.22 43.10
CA ILE A 250 20.36 12.01 42.02
C ILE A 250 19.82 11.05 40.97
N TYR A 251 18.54 11.23 40.62
CA TYR A 251 17.85 10.45 39.61
C TYR A 251 17.62 11.31 38.36
N ILE A 252 18.06 10.81 37.22
CA ILE A 252 17.86 11.45 35.91
C ILE A 252 16.80 10.66 35.14
N TYR A 253 15.86 11.38 34.54
CA TYR A 253 14.99 10.83 33.50
C TYR A 253 15.68 10.99 32.15
N GLU A 254 15.69 9.94 31.33
CA GLU A 254 16.05 10.09 29.91
C GLU A 254 14.99 10.86 29.12
#